data_AF-A0A923WZM5-F1
#
_entry.id   AF-A0A923WZM5-F1
#
_cell.length_a   1.000
_cell.length_b   1.000
_cell.length_c   1.000
_cell.angle_alpha   90.00
_cell.angle_beta   90.00
_cell.angle_gamma   90.00
#
_symmetry.space_group_name_H-M   'P 1'
#
loop_
_entity.id
_entity.type
_entity.pdbx_description
1 polymer ?
#
loop_
_entity_poly.entity_id
_entity_poly.type
_entity_poly.pdbx_seq_one_letter_code
_entity_poly.pdbx_strand_id
1 'polypeptide(L)'
;MPLNQKGMSILAVLAVTSIVGISTLSILTVSNNKRKILEQANVLLSANLVKQKLVGMILSPQSWQITQTNNTQAFTNFSPSVPPTLNIYTPDSSGSMLYYQPTNPGAGFDLKGNTCTQFNINGNDACPLRYDITLKNRVFQNGNWIDTLHFELSFAPASPALKLNAKSPQLTFDLVRNLNDLSVESACVSISGVYNAAENSCSVKVTKEVADCVNGTTYRGPATNAASSNCDNKAVPAASCAGNWVVKGFNNSGNPVCGESL
;
A
#
# COMPACT_ATOMS: atom_id res chain seq x y z
N MET A 1 -69.55 21.50 17.84
CA MET A 1 -68.16 21.52 18.36
C MET A 1 -67.37 20.41 17.66
N PRO A 2 -66.38 20.74 16.83
CA PRO A 2 -65.73 19.72 16.00
C PRO A 2 -64.71 18.92 16.82
N LEU A 3 -65.03 17.66 17.13
CA LEU A 3 -64.09 16.70 17.72
C LEU A 3 -62.90 16.38 16.78
N ASN A 4 -62.95 16.81 15.51
CA ASN A 4 -61.97 16.46 14.48
C ASN A 4 -60.69 17.31 14.46
N GLN A 5 -60.66 18.44 15.18
CA GLN A 5 -59.49 19.33 15.18
C GLN A 5 -58.38 18.86 16.15
N LYS A 6 -58.75 18.20 17.24
CA LYS A 6 -57.78 17.71 18.24
C LYS A 6 -57.05 16.44 17.79
N GLY A 7 -57.69 15.58 17.00
CA GLY A 7 -57.08 14.35 16.47
C GLY A 7 -55.98 14.60 15.43
N MET A 8 -56.16 15.60 14.55
CA MET A 8 -55.14 15.93 13.54
C MET A 8 -53.86 16.51 14.14
N SER A 9 -53.95 17.25 15.26
CA SER A 9 -52.76 17.81 15.92
C SER A 9 -51.86 16.71 16.52
N ILE A 10 -52.45 15.67 17.10
CA ILE A 10 -51.69 14.54 17.67
C ILE A 10 -51.03 13.71 16.56
N LEU A 11 -51.74 13.45 15.45
CA LEU A 11 -51.18 12.75 14.29
C LEU A 11 -50.03 13.53 13.63
N ALA A 12 -50.14 14.85 13.52
CA ALA A 12 -49.07 15.69 12.98
C ALA A 12 -47.81 15.64 13.86
N VAL A 13 -47.95 15.67 15.19
CA VAL A 13 -46.80 15.56 16.12
C VAL A 13 -46.13 14.18 16.01
N LEU A 14 -46.91 13.10 15.94
CA LEU A 14 -46.38 11.73 15.77
C LEU A 14 -45.68 11.54 14.41
N ALA A 15 -46.23 12.12 13.34
CA ALA A 15 -45.60 12.09 12.02
C ALA A 15 -44.25 12.83 12.03
N VAL A 16 -44.20 14.03 12.62
CA VAL A 16 -42.96 14.82 12.71
C VAL A 16 -41.91 14.11 13.57
N THR A 17 -42.28 13.54 14.72
CA THR A 17 -41.31 12.81 15.57
C THR A 17 -40.77 11.56 14.88
N SER A 18 -41.59 10.84 14.10
CA SER A 18 -41.13 9.68 13.33
C SER A 18 -40.13 10.06 12.22
N ILE A 19 -40.39 11.16 11.48
CA ILE A 19 -39.49 11.65 10.41
C ILE A 19 -38.16 12.15 11.00
N VAL A 20 -38.21 12.86 12.13
CA VAL A 20 -37.00 13.30 12.85
C VAL A 20 -36.22 12.09 13.39
N GLY A 21 -36.89 11.05 13.89
CA GLY A 21 -36.25 9.81 14.33
C GLY A 21 -35.54 9.05 13.20
N ILE A 22 -36.16 8.92 12.02
CA ILE A 22 -35.56 8.22 10.87
C ILE A 22 -34.36 9.00 10.30
N SER A 23 -34.48 10.32 10.20
CA SER A 23 -33.41 11.17 9.66
C SER A 23 -32.19 11.22 10.57
N THR A 24 -32.37 11.27 11.90
CA THR A 24 -31.25 11.23 12.86
C THR A 24 -30.47 9.91 12.82
N LEU A 25 -31.16 8.76 12.73
CA LEU A 25 -30.50 7.45 12.57
C LEU A 25 -29.69 7.36 11.27
N SER A 26 -30.23 7.93 10.18
CA SER A 26 -29.54 7.98 8.88
C SER A 26 -28.27 8.83 8.94
N ILE A 27 -28.31 9.98 9.63
CA ILE A 27 -27.13 10.84 9.83
C ILE A 27 -26.07 10.13 10.68
N LEU A 28 -26.48 9.43 11.75
CA LEU A 28 -25.56 8.68 12.62
C LEU A 28 -24.84 7.56 11.88
N THR A 29 -25.56 6.80 11.04
CA THR A 29 -24.95 5.71 10.25
C THR A 29 -23.96 6.25 9.22
N VAL A 30 -24.30 7.34 8.52
CA VAL A 30 -23.39 8.00 7.57
C VAL A 30 -22.14 8.56 8.29
N SER A 31 -22.32 9.19 9.45
CA SER A 31 -21.21 9.72 10.26
C SER A 31 -20.25 8.61 10.71
N ASN A 32 -20.78 7.49 11.19
CA ASN A 32 -19.98 6.33 11.57
C ASN A 32 -19.20 5.73 10.39
N ASN A 33 -19.82 5.68 9.20
CA ASN A 33 -19.13 5.20 7.99
C ASN A 33 -18.02 6.15 7.53
N LYS A 34 -18.26 7.46 7.56
CA LYS A 34 -17.23 8.46 7.26
C LYS A 34 -16.04 8.36 8.21
N ARG A 35 -16.29 8.20 9.51
CA ARG A 35 -15.23 8.02 10.51
C ARG A 35 -14.37 6.79 10.21
N LYS A 36 -15.00 5.64 9.93
CA LYS A 36 -14.27 4.40 9.57
C LYS A 36 -13.39 4.57 8.32
N ILE A 37 -13.89 5.25 7.29
CA ILE A 37 -13.11 5.51 6.07
C ILE A 37 -11.91 6.42 6.36
N LEU A 38 -12.11 7.49 7.13
CA LEU A 38 -11.03 8.40 7.52
C LEU A 38 -9.97 7.70 8.38
N GLU A 39 -10.39 6.87 9.34
CA GLU A 39 -9.49 6.07 10.16
C GLU A 39 -8.70 5.08 9.29
N GLN A 40 -9.35 4.40 8.33
CA GLN A 40 -8.67 3.48 7.39
C GLN A 40 -7.64 4.20 6.53
N ALA A 41 -8.00 5.36 5.98
CA ALA A 41 -7.08 6.18 5.19
C ALA A 41 -5.88 6.64 6.03
N ASN A 42 -6.12 7.04 7.28
CA ASN A 42 -5.05 7.45 8.20
C ASN A 42 -4.10 6.28 8.51
N VAL A 43 -4.63 5.09 8.83
CA VAL A 43 -3.78 3.90 9.08
C VAL A 43 -2.96 3.53 7.85
N LEU A 44 -3.55 3.59 6.64
CA LEU A 44 -2.82 3.33 5.40
C LEU A 44 -1.69 4.35 5.17
N LEU A 45 -1.95 5.62 5.45
CA LEU A 45 -0.93 6.67 5.38
C LEU A 45 0.21 6.41 6.39
N SER A 46 -0.12 6.06 7.63
CA SER A 46 0.85 5.69 8.66
C SER A 46 1.69 4.48 8.26
N ALA A 47 1.05 3.43 7.74
CA ALA A 47 1.75 2.22 7.29
C ALA A 47 2.71 2.52 6.12
N ASN A 48 2.33 3.39 5.19
CA ASN A 48 3.19 3.87 4.11
C ASN A 48 4.35 4.72 4.61
N LEU A 49 4.12 5.58 5.61
CA LEU A 49 5.19 6.36 6.24
C LEU A 49 6.22 5.44 6.91
N VAL A 50 5.77 4.43 7.67
CA VAL A 50 6.66 3.44 8.29
C VAL A 50 7.43 2.66 7.23
N LYS A 51 6.75 2.22 6.16
CA LYS A 51 7.39 1.57 5.00
C LYS A 51 8.49 2.44 4.42
N GLN A 52 8.23 3.72 4.16
CA GLN A 52 9.23 4.65 3.62
C GLN A 52 10.43 4.80 4.55
N LYS A 53 10.22 4.92 5.87
CA LYS A 53 11.31 5.00 6.84
C LYS A 53 12.16 3.72 6.84
N LEU A 54 11.54 2.55 6.90
CA LEU A 54 12.24 1.26 6.89
C LEU A 54 13.02 1.03 5.58
N VAL A 55 12.39 1.31 4.44
CA VAL A 55 13.03 1.23 3.13
C VAL A 55 14.19 2.23 3.06
N GLY A 56 14.03 3.46 3.55
CA GLY A 56 15.10 4.45 3.61
C GLY A 56 16.31 3.96 4.43
N MET A 57 16.06 3.30 5.57
CA MET A 57 17.13 2.71 6.38
C MET A 57 17.84 1.56 5.64
N ILE A 58 17.12 0.72 4.90
CA ILE A 58 17.75 -0.41 4.18
C ILE A 58 18.46 0.05 2.90
N LEU A 59 17.97 1.10 2.25
CA LEU A 59 18.61 1.67 1.07
C LEU A 59 19.84 2.51 1.42
N SER A 60 19.92 3.06 2.64
CA SER A 60 21.13 3.72 3.16
C SER A 60 22.29 2.73 3.26
N PRO A 61 23.40 2.92 2.50
CA PRO A 61 24.52 1.98 2.52
C PRO A 61 25.12 1.77 3.92
N GLN A 62 25.27 2.85 4.70
CA GLN A 62 25.81 2.79 6.06
C GLN A 62 24.91 2.00 7.01
N SER A 63 23.61 2.31 7.02
CA SER A 63 22.61 1.59 7.82
C SER A 63 22.52 0.12 7.45
N TRP A 64 22.61 -0.19 6.16
CA TRP A 64 22.57 -1.56 5.68
C TRP A 64 23.81 -2.35 6.06
N GLN A 65 25.00 -1.76 5.97
CA GLN A 65 26.23 -2.39 6.43
C GLN A 65 26.18 -2.70 7.93
N ILE A 66 25.68 -1.77 8.76
CA ILE A 66 25.47 -1.99 10.20
C ILE A 66 24.43 -3.10 10.42
N THR A 67 23.36 -3.11 9.64
CA THR A 67 22.31 -4.14 9.68
C THR A 67 22.88 -5.52 9.35
N GLN A 68 23.68 -5.66 8.30
CA GLN A 68 24.34 -6.92 7.95
C GLN A 68 25.30 -7.38 9.03
N THR A 69 26.11 -6.47 9.56
CA THR A 69 27.08 -6.76 10.62
C THR A 69 26.39 -7.24 11.90
N ASN A 70 25.34 -6.55 12.36
CA ASN A 70 24.63 -6.92 13.58
C ASN A 70 23.69 -8.13 13.42
N ASN A 71 23.29 -8.47 12.18
CA ASN A 71 22.52 -9.68 11.88
C ASN A 71 23.40 -10.78 11.25
N THR A 72 24.69 -10.85 11.58
CA THR A 72 25.65 -11.78 10.93
C THR A 72 25.10 -13.21 10.82
N GLN A 73 24.49 -13.74 11.89
CA GLN A 73 23.93 -15.10 11.90
C GLN A 73 22.81 -15.31 10.87
N ALA A 74 21.96 -14.31 10.65
CA ALA A 74 20.89 -14.38 9.66
C ALA A 74 21.43 -14.49 8.24
N PHE A 75 22.56 -13.82 7.97
CA PHE A 75 23.19 -13.81 6.65
C PHE A 75 24.11 -15.01 6.41
N THR A 76 24.84 -15.47 7.44
CA THR A 76 25.76 -16.62 7.31
C THR A 76 25.03 -17.96 7.28
N ASN A 77 23.94 -18.08 8.06
CA ASN A 77 23.14 -19.31 8.16
C ASN A 77 21.80 -19.17 7.41
N PHE A 78 21.77 -18.37 6.34
CA PHE A 78 20.55 -18.15 5.56
C PHE A 78 19.97 -19.47 5.03
N SER A 79 18.67 -19.66 5.24
CA SER A 79 17.90 -20.79 4.69
C SER A 79 16.57 -20.28 4.11
N PRO A 80 16.29 -20.51 2.81
CA PRO A 80 15.03 -20.09 2.21
C PRO A 80 13.79 -20.75 2.83
N SER A 81 13.92 -21.96 3.40
CA SER A 81 12.79 -22.67 4.02
C SER A 81 12.38 -22.08 5.36
N VAL A 82 13.30 -21.37 6.04
CA VAL A 82 13.04 -20.65 7.28
C VAL A 82 13.74 -19.30 7.20
N PRO A 83 13.15 -18.33 6.47
CA PRO A 83 13.70 -16.99 6.31
C PRO A 83 13.99 -16.33 7.67
N PRO A 84 15.24 -15.96 7.97
CA PRO A 84 15.55 -15.34 9.25
C PRO A 84 15.01 -13.91 9.30
N THR A 85 14.54 -13.50 10.48
CA THR A 85 14.10 -12.14 10.75
C THR A 85 15.30 -11.20 10.93
N LEU A 86 15.18 -9.96 10.45
CA LEU A 86 16.24 -8.96 10.50
C LEU A 86 15.89 -7.78 11.39
N ASN A 87 16.81 -7.45 12.30
CA ASN A 87 16.78 -6.19 13.02
C ASN A 87 17.33 -5.06 12.14
N ILE A 88 16.73 -3.87 12.22
CA ILE A 88 17.12 -2.71 11.41
C ILE A 88 17.83 -1.69 12.29
N TYR A 89 18.92 -1.11 11.79
CA TYR A 89 19.79 -0.19 12.52
C TYR A 89 19.93 1.16 11.80
N THR A 90 20.07 2.23 12.57
CA THR A 90 20.32 3.58 12.03
C THR A 90 21.83 3.87 11.91
N PRO A 91 22.25 4.78 11.02
CA PRO A 91 23.61 5.27 10.95
C PRO A 91 23.75 6.47 11.90
N ASP A 92 23.70 6.25 13.20
CA ASP A 92 23.89 7.32 14.17
C ASP A 92 25.39 7.55 14.45
N SER A 93 25.76 8.65 15.11
CA SER A 93 27.16 8.98 15.40
C SER A 93 27.87 7.95 16.29
N SER A 94 27.12 7.09 16.98
CA SER A 94 27.64 5.95 17.76
C SER A 94 27.75 4.65 16.95
N GLY A 95 27.21 4.62 15.73
CA GLY A 95 27.44 3.60 14.72
C GLY A 95 26.67 2.30 14.87
N SER A 96 25.62 2.20 15.71
CA SER A 96 24.89 0.94 15.94
C SER A 96 23.54 1.08 16.66
N MET A 97 22.87 2.24 16.65
CA MET A 97 21.57 2.33 17.31
C MET A 97 20.52 1.45 16.60
N LEU A 98 19.94 0.52 17.36
CA LEU A 98 18.83 -0.33 16.93
C LEU A 98 17.61 0.55 16.64
N TYR A 99 17.19 0.59 15.37
CA TYR A 99 16.00 1.31 14.96
C TYR A 99 14.75 0.48 15.27
N TYR A 100 14.75 -0.76 14.81
CA TYR A 100 13.58 -1.62 14.87
C TYR A 100 13.98 -3.09 15.02
N GLN A 101 13.29 -3.80 15.91
CA GLN A 101 13.62 -5.16 16.31
C GLN A 101 12.42 -6.09 16.16
N PRO A 102 12.16 -6.66 14.97
CA PRO A 102 10.99 -7.51 14.77
C PRO A 102 11.06 -8.83 15.57
N THR A 103 12.24 -9.22 16.07
CA THR A 103 12.37 -10.37 16.99
C THR A 103 11.73 -10.13 18.34
N ASN A 104 11.54 -8.87 18.77
CA ASN A 104 10.77 -8.54 19.96
C ASN A 104 9.28 -8.51 19.57
N PRO A 105 8.42 -9.39 20.11
CA PRO A 105 7.03 -9.45 19.72
C PRO A 105 6.24 -8.18 20.04
N GLY A 106 6.72 -7.37 20.99
CA GLY A 106 6.15 -6.06 21.34
C GLY A 106 6.61 -4.90 20.47
N ALA A 107 7.62 -5.08 19.61
CA ALA A 107 8.11 -4.00 18.77
C ALA A 107 7.12 -3.68 17.62
N GLY A 108 6.76 -2.41 17.50
CA GLY A 108 5.85 -1.93 16.47
C GLY A 108 6.00 -0.44 16.20
N PHE A 109 4.96 0.14 15.62
CA PHE A 109 4.88 1.54 15.27
C PHE A 109 3.53 2.14 15.68
N ASP A 110 3.56 3.39 16.12
CA ASP A 110 2.37 4.20 16.32
C ASP A 110 1.82 4.71 14.97
N LEU A 111 0.64 5.35 14.98
CA LEU A 111 0.06 5.94 13.77
C LEU A 111 0.81 7.21 13.27
N LYS A 112 1.82 7.68 13.98
CA LYS A 112 2.73 8.75 13.53
C LYS A 112 4.00 8.16 12.89
N GLY A 113 4.14 6.85 12.87
CA GLY A 113 5.30 6.12 12.37
C GLY A 113 6.53 6.20 13.27
N ASN A 114 6.35 6.43 14.57
CA ASN A 114 7.40 6.29 15.57
C ASN A 114 7.42 4.85 16.11
N THR A 115 8.58 4.39 16.54
CA THR A 115 8.72 3.06 17.13
C THR A 115 8.06 3.01 18.51
N CYS A 116 7.47 1.86 18.84
CA CYS A 116 6.86 1.58 20.14
C CYS A 116 7.10 0.12 20.53
N THR A 117 6.93 -0.20 21.81
CA THR A 117 7.32 -1.50 22.40
C THR A 117 6.14 -2.29 22.96
N GLN A 118 4.92 -1.89 22.64
CA GLN A 118 3.68 -2.44 23.19
C GLN A 118 2.75 -3.02 22.12
N PHE A 119 3.29 -3.41 20.96
CA PHE A 119 2.51 -4.15 19.96
C PHE A 119 2.00 -5.44 20.59
N ASN A 120 0.74 -5.78 20.34
CA ASN A 120 0.13 -7.00 20.82
C ASN A 120 -0.89 -7.49 19.80
N ILE A 121 -0.93 -8.80 19.56
CA ILE A 121 -1.92 -9.42 18.69
C ILE A 121 -3.37 -9.22 19.18
N ASN A 122 -3.57 -9.02 20.48
CA ASN A 122 -4.88 -8.71 21.05
C ASN A 122 -5.30 -7.24 20.82
N GLY A 123 -4.40 -6.42 20.27
CA GLY A 123 -4.68 -5.04 19.91
C GLY A 123 -4.08 -4.00 20.87
N ASN A 124 -3.49 -2.94 20.32
CA ASN A 124 -3.09 -1.74 21.06
C ASN A 124 -3.17 -0.50 20.15
N ASP A 125 -4.09 0.42 20.44
CA ASP A 125 -4.27 1.64 19.63
C ASP A 125 -3.05 2.58 19.65
N ALA A 126 -2.21 2.51 20.69
CA ALA A 126 -0.96 3.28 20.76
C ALA A 126 0.17 2.66 19.94
N CYS A 127 0.11 1.35 19.67
CA CYS A 127 1.14 0.60 18.94
C CYS A 127 0.51 -0.43 17.98
N PRO A 128 -0.31 -0.01 17.01
CA PRO A 128 -1.17 -0.94 16.27
C PRO A 128 -0.49 -1.58 15.04
N LEU A 129 0.67 -1.06 14.61
CA LEU A 129 1.36 -1.51 13.41
C LEU A 129 2.64 -2.28 13.78
N ARG A 130 2.96 -3.34 13.04
CA ARG A 130 4.21 -4.07 13.15
C ARG A 130 4.62 -4.57 11.78
N TYR A 131 5.92 -4.54 11.46
CA TYR A 131 6.45 -5.14 10.24
C TYR A 131 7.32 -6.34 10.60
N ASP A 132 7.00 -7.51 10.06
CA ASP A 132 7.94 -8.62 10.09
C ASP A 132 8.86 -8.49 8.86
N ILE A 133 10.16 -8.36 9.11
CA ILE A 133 11.18 -8.16 8.07
C ILE A 133 12.03 -9.41 8.03
N THR A 134 11.98 -10.15 6.94
CA THR A 134 12.71 -11.41 6.80
C THR A 134 13.63 -11.39 5.58
N LEU A 135 14.80 -12.03 5.69
CA LEU A 135 15.66 -12.29 4.54
C LEU A 135 15.06 -13.46 3.75
N LYS A 136 14.30 -13.16 2.70
CA LYS A 136 13.56 -14.15 1.89
C LYS A 136 14.47 -14.92 0.94
N ASN A 137 15.43 -14.23 0.32
CA ASN A 137 16.37 -14.84 -0.61
C ASN A 137 17.75 -14.17 -0.50
N ARG A 138 18.80 -14.94 -0.76
CA ARG A 138 20.18 -14.45 -0.86
C ARG A 138 20.91 -15.25 -1.92
N VAL A 139 21.35 -14.57 -2.99
CA VAL A 139 22.03 -15.21 -4.14
C VAL A 139 23.32 -14.47 -4.43
N PHE A 140 24.39 -15.21 -4.71
CA PHE A 140 25.64 -14.62 -5.19
C PHE A 140 25.63 -14.56 -6.72
N GLN A 141 25.65 -13.35 -7.29
CA GLN A 141 25.66 -13.11 -8.74
C GLN A 141 26.68 -12.03 -9.07
N ASN A 142 27.49 -12.24 -10.12
CA ASN A 142 28.48 -11.28 -10.60
C ASN A 142 29.41 -10.75 -9.49
N GLY A 143 29.91 -11.65 -8.64
CA GLY A 143 30.82 -11.29 -7.54
C GLY A 143 30.16 -10.63 -6.33
N ASN A 144 28.82 -10.54 -6.29
CA ASN A 144 28.11 -9.76 -5.27
C ASN A 144 26.90 -10.50 -4.72
N TRP A 145 26.58 -10.23 -3.46
CA TRP A 145 25.38 -10.75 -2.82
C TRP A 145 24.17 -9.89 -3.19
N ILE A 146 23.12 -10.56 -3.65
CA ILE A 146 21.79 -10.00 -3.90
C ILE A 146 20.86 -10.53 -2.81
N ASP A 147 20.43 -9.63 -1.93
CA ASP A 147 19.52 -9.93 -0.84
C ASP A 147 18.09 -9.52 -1.23
N THR A 148 17.13 -10.40 -1.02
CA THR A 148 15.70 -10.09 -1.14
C THR A 148 15.08 -10.12 0.24
N LEU A 149 14.52 -9.00 0.66
CA LEU A 149 13.86 -8.84 1.95
C LEU A 149 12.36 -8.87 1.76
N HIS A 150 11.65 -9.59 2.60
CA HIS A 150 10.19 -9.60 2.63
C HIS A 150 9.71 -8.79 3.83
N PHE A 151 8.77 -7.88 3.57
CA PHE A 151 8.09 -7.09 4.57
C PHE A 151 6.64 -7.53 4.62
N GLU A 152 6.17 -7.93 5.79
CA GLU A 152 4.76 -8.23 6.04
C GLU A 152 4.25 -7.33 7.16
N LEU A 153 3.22 -6.54 6.87
CA LEU A 153 2.58 -5.70 7.90
C LEU A 153 1.59 -6.54 8.69
N SER A 154 1.72 -6.53 10.01
CA SER A 154 0.68 -6.90 10.96
C SER A 154 -0.01 -5.65 11.51
N PHE A 155 -1.35 -5.65 11.53
CA PHE A 155 -2.17 -4.56 12.06
C PHE A 155 -3.14 -5.09 13.12
N ALA A 156 -2.97 -4.62 14.35
CA ALA A 156 -3.75 -5.02 15.52
C ALA A 156 -4.10 -3.79 16.38
N PRO A 157 -5.16 -3.03 16.04
CA PRO A 157 -5.70 -2.00 16.91
C PRO A 157 -6.49 -2.65 18.07
N ALA A 158 -6.60 -1.96 19.21
CA ALA A 158 -7.47 -2.39 20.31
C ALA A 158 -8.95 -2.23 19.93
N SER A 159 -9.27 -1.22 19.11
CA SER A 159 -10.61 -1.05 18.54
C SER A 159 -10.84 -1.95 17.32
N PRO A 160 -11.73 -2.97 17.39
CA PRO A 160 -11.96 -3.92 16.30
C PRO A 160 -12.75 -3.33 15.11
N ALA A 161 -13.13 -2.04 15.19
CA ALA A 161 -13.94 -1.38 14.17
C ALA A 161 -13.21 -1.25 12.81
N LEU A 162 -11.88 -1.31 12.82
CA LEU A 162 -11.05 -1.18 11.63
C LEU A 162 -10.57 -2.54 11.14
N LYS A 163 -10.98 -2.92 9.92
CA LYS A 163 -10.37 -4.05 9.21
C LYS A 163 -9.46 -3.49 8.12
N LEU A 164 -8.18 -3.84 8.18
CA LEU A 164 -7.20 -3.57 7.14
C LEU A 164 -6.77 -4.90 6.54
N ASN A 165 -6.73 -5.00 5.22
CA ASN A 165 -6.12 -6.16 4.57
C ASN A 165 -4.59 -5.99 4.58
N ALA A 166 -3.98 -6.41 5.68
CA ALA A 166 -2.52 -6.41 5.89
C ALA A 166 -1.75 -7.14 4.78
N LYS A 167 -2.36 -8.16 4.17
CA LYS A 167 -1.79 -8.95 3.06
C LYS A 167 -1.89 -8.28 1.69
N SER A 168 -2.39 -7.04 1.62
CA SER A 168 -2.44 -6.32 0.36
C SER A 168 -1.00 -6.04 -0.16
N PRO A 169 -0.74 -6.09 -1.48
CA PRO A 169 0.59 -5.84 -2.05
C PRO A 169 1.19 -4.46 -1.71
N GLN A 170 0.36 -3.52 -1.27
CA GLN A 170 0.81 -2.20 -0.83
C GLN A 170 1.55 -2.27 0.52
N LEU A 171 1.12 -3.19 1.38
CA LEU A 171 1.55 -3.34 2.77
C LEU A 171 2.44 -4.56 3.00
N THR A 172 2.36 -5.55 2.11
CA THR A 172 3.24 -6.72 2.05
C THR A 172 4.02 -6.68 0.74
N PHE A 173 5.34 -6.56 0.81
CA PHE A 173 6.17 -6.34 -0.38
C PHE A 173 7.58 -6.92 -0.22
N ASP A 174 8.22 -7.19 -1.36
CA ASP A 174 9.63 -7.61 -1.40
C ASP A 174 10.52 -6.42 -1.81
N LEU A 175 11.69 -6.29 -1.19
CA LEU A 175 12.74 -5.34 -1.55
C LEU A 175 14.00 -6.11 -1.93
N VAL A 176 14.50 -5.88 -3.14
CA VAL A 176 15.78 -6.44 -3.59
C VAL A 176 16.88 -5.42 -3.34
N ARG A 177 17.91 -5.80 -2.58
CA ARG A 177 19.12 -5.01 -2.36
C ARG A 177 20.30 -5.70 -3.02
N ASN A 178 20.96 -4.97 -3.92
CA ASN A 178 22.25 -5.33 -4.47
C ASN A 178 23.30 -4.40 -3.86
N LEU A 179 24.37 -4.97 -3.32
CA LEU A 179 25.45 -4.25 -2.60
C LEU A 179 26.47 -3.58 -3.52
N ASN A 180 26.45 -3.89 -4.81
CA ASN A 180 27.09 -2.99 -5.74
C ASN A 180 26.27 -1.70 -5.78
N ASP A 181 26.93 -0.58 -6.05
CA ASP A 181 26.36 0.60 -6.73
C ASP A 181 25.85 0.26 -8.14
N LEU A 182 25.22 -0.91 -8.26
CA LEU A 182 24.36 -1.30 -9.33
C LEU A 182 23.20 -0.31 -9.20
N SER A 183 23.41 0.81 -9.89
CA SER A 183 22.60 2.01 -10.02
C SER A 183 21.12 1.66 -10.14
N VAL A 184 20.24 2.65 -9.97
CA VAL A 184 18.82 2.50 -10.31
C VAL A 184 18.64 1.84 -11.69
N GLU A 185 19.65 1.96 -12.56
CA GLU A 185 19.90 1.15 -13.76
C GLU A 185 19.84 -0.36 -13.59
N SER A 186 20.59 -0.95 -12.67
CA SER A 186 20.62 -2.40 -12.47
C SER A 186 19.28 -2.97 -12.00
N ALA A 187 18.59 -2.21 -11.14
CA ALA A 187 17.28 -2.57 -10.62
C ALA A 187 16.23 -2.39 -11.72
N CYS A 188 16.41 -1.38 -12.58
CA CYS A 188 15.61 -1.22 -13.78
C CYS A 188 15.85 -2.37 -14.76
N VAL A 189 17.10 -2.76 -15.01
CA VAL A 189 17.48 -3.85 -15.91
C VAL A 189 16.98 -5.19 -15.38
N SER A 190 16.98 -5.42 -14.05
CA SER A 190 16.49 -6.68 -13.47
C SER A 190 14.98 -6.90 -13.65
N ILE A 191 14.20 -5.83 -13.81
CA ILE A 191 12.78 -5.88 -14.21
C ILE A 191 12.58 -5.77 -15.72
N SER A 192 13.62 -6.00 -16.53
CA SER A 192 13.64 -5.84 -18.00
C SER A 192 13.33 -4.41 -18.48
N GLY A 193 13.61 -3.41 -17.65
CA GLY A 193 13.51 -2.00 -17.98
C GLY A 193 14.80 -1.39 -18.53
N VAL A 194 14.65 -0.21 -19.13
CA VAL A 194 15.70 0.67 -19.63
C VAL A 194 15.74 1.90 -18.73
N TYR A 195 16.89 2.13 -18.10
CA TYR A 195 17.08 3.26 -17.20
C TYR A 195 17.61 4.48 -17.93
N ASN A 196 17.04 5.64 -17.62
CA ASN A 196 17.52 6.93 -18.07
C ASN A 196 18.24 7.62 -16.91
N ALA A 197 19.56 7.68 -16.99
CA ALA A 197 20.40 8.32 -15.98
C ALA A 197 20.19 9.83 -15.89
N ALA A 198 19.83 10.52 -16.99
CA ALA A 198 19.64 11.98 -17.00
C ALA A 198 18.37 12.40 -16.25
N GLU A 199 17.33 11.56 -16.30
CA GLU A 199 16.04 11.81 -15.64
C GLU A 199 15.88 11.03 -14.33
N ASN A 200 16.86 10.19 -13.99
CA ASN A 200 16.81 9.22 -12.91
C ASN A 200 15.51 8.37 -12.95
N SER A 201 15.09 7.96 -14.14
CA SER A 201 13.82 7.27 -14.40
C SER A 201 14.06 5.86 -14.94
N CYS A 202 13.19 4.90 -14.59
CA CYS A 202 13.20 3.54 -15.14
C CYS A 202 11.99 3.35 -16.05
N SER A 203 12.22 2.97 -17.30
CA SER A 203 11.18 2.69 -18.28
C SER A 203 11.14 1.21 -18.62
N VAL A 204 10.07 0.51 -18.29
CA VAL A 204 9.92 -0.90 -18.70
C VAL A 204 9.30 -0.92 -20.08
N LYS A 205 10.06 -1.34 -21.11
CA LYS A 205 9.44 -1.69 -22.38
C LYS A 205 8.50 -2.85 -22.10
N VAL A 206 7.21 -2.65 -22.32
CA VAL A 206 6.27 -3.76 -22.43
C VAL A 206 6.69 -4.51 -23.70
N THR A 207 7.54 -5.53 -23.55
CA THR A 207 8.25 -6.22 -24.65
C THR A 207 7.41 -7.28 -25.35
N LYS A 208 6.19 -7.51 -24.90
CA LYS A 208 5.16 -7.80 -25.88
C LYS A 208 4.77 -6.45 -26.44
N GLU A 209 5.07 -6.22 -27.74
CA GLU A 209 4.12 -5.51 -28.59
C GLU A 209 2.76 -5.94 -28.06
N VAL A 210 2.09 -5.03 -27.34
CA VAL A 210 0.73 -5.25 -26.92
C VAL A 210 0.07 -5.43 -28.27
N ALA A 211 -0.18 -6.68 -28.66
CA ALA A 211 -0.75 -7.00 -29.97
C ALA A 211 -1.86 -5.99 -30.12
N ASP A 212 -1.70 -5.06 -31.08
CA ASP A 212 -2.48 -3.83 -31.15
C ASP A 212 -3.90 -4.26 -30.84
N CYS A 213 -4.41 -3.79 -29.70
CA CYS A 213 -5.73 -4.18 -29.24
C CYS A 213 -6.63 -3.95 -30.45
N VAL A 214 -7.17 -5.05 -31.00
CA VAL A 214 -7.86 -5.01 -32.31
C VAL A 214 -8.89 -3.89 -32.26
N ASN A 215 -9.06 -3.15 -33.35
CA ASN A 215 -9.96 -1.99 -33.42
C ASN A 215 -11.27 -2.27 -32.65
N GLY A 216 -11.53 -1.47 -31.61
CA GLY A 216 -12.68 -1.67 -30.71
C GLY A 216 -12.39 -2.40 -29.38
N THR A 217 -11.13 -2.53 -28.98
CA THR A 217 -10.75 -3.10 -27.67
C THR A 217 -9.82 -2.17 -26.87
N THR A 218 -9.89 -2.23 -25.54
CA THR A 218 -9.08 -1.39 -24.63
C THR A 218 -8.04 -2.20 -23.88
N TYR A 219 -6.82 -1.68 -23.80
CA TYR A 219 -5.74 -2.25 -23.01
C TYR A 219 -6.06 -2.19 -21.50
N ARG A 220 -6.07 -3.35 -20.82
CA ARG A 220 -6.36 -3.45 -19.38
C ARG A 220 -5.11 -3.49 -18.50
N GLY A 221 -3.92 -3.50 -19.09
CA GLY A 221 -2.65 -3.72 -18.38
C GLY A 221 -2.01 -5.07 -18.70
N PRO A 222 -0.83 -5.34 -18.14
CA PRO A 222 -0.11 -6.59 -18.39
C PRO A 222 -0.87 -7.79 -17.79
N ALA A 223 -1.20 -8.78 -18.61
CA ALA A 223 -1.77 -10.03 -18.15
C ALA A 223 -0.77 -10.74 -17.24
N THR A 224 -1.21 -11.10 -16.04
CA THR A 224 -0.43 -11.88 -15.08
C THR A 224 -0.24 -13.32 -15.52
N ASN A 225 -1.05 -13.80 -16.47
CA ASN A 225 -1.12 -15.19 -16.91
C ASN A 225 -1.13 -15.25 -18.45
N ALA A 226 -0.41 -16.19 -19.05
CA ALA A 226 -0.25 -16.29 -20.51
C ALA A 226 -1.55 -16.49 -21.31
N ALA A 227 -2.67 -16.81 -20.64
CA ALA A 227 -3.94 -17.18 -21.26
C ALA A 227 -4.99 -16.06 -21.31
N SER A 228 -4.78 -14.90 -20.67
CA SER A 228 -5.71 -13.77 -20.74
C SER A 228 -5.20 -12.71 -21.72
N SER A 229 -6.02 -12.29 -22.68
CA SER A 229 -5.66 -11.17 -23.56
C SER A 229 -5.47 -9.90 -22.74
N ASN A 230 -4.43 -9.12 -23.05
CA ASN A 230 -4.19 -7.79 -22.47
C ASN A 230 -5.25 -6.75 -22.88
N CYS A 231 -6.15 -7.13 -23.78
CA CYS A 231 -7.19 -6.32 -24.38
C CYS A 231 -8.56 -6.87 -24.00
N ASP A 232 -9.49 -5.97 -23.70
CA ASP A 232 -10.88 -6.31 -23.40
C ASP A 232 -11.81 -5.85 -24.51
N ASN A 233 -12.80 -6.68 -24.85
CA ASN A 233 -13.87 -6.39 -25.82
C ASN A 233 -14.88 -5.40 -25.20
N LYS A 234 -14.41 -4.20 -24.90
CA LYS A 234 -15.30 -3.05 -24.76
C LYS A 234 -15.21 -2.29 -26.06
N ALA A 235 -16.20 -2.51 -26.92
CA ALA A 235 -16.48 -1.61 -28.03
C ALA A 235 -16.63 -0.20 -27.45
N VAL A 236 -15.55 0.58 -27.48
CA VAL A 236 -15.60 1.99 -27.12
C VAL A 236 -16.28 2.67 -28.30
N PRO A 237 -17.49 3.22 -28.14
CA PRO A 237 -18.08 4.07 -29.17
C PRO A 237 -17.05 5.16 -29.48
N ALA A 238 -16.82 5.48 -30.76
CA ALA A 238 -15.92 6.56 -31.17
C ALA A 238 -16.14 7.78 -30.25
N ALA A 239 -15.18 7.98 -29.35
CA ALA A 239 -15.34 8.82 -28.17
C ALA A 239 -14.49 10.07 -28.36
N SER A 240 -15.14 11.15 -28.79
CA SER A 240 -14.50 12.47 -28.87
C SER A 240 -14.79 13.27 -27.60
N CYS A 241 -13.75 13.81 -26.97
CA CYS A 241 -13.92 14.90 -26.02
C CYS A 241 -14.22 16.19 -26.80
N ALA A 242 -15.11 17.03 -26.30
CA ALA A 242 -15.45 18.29 -26.96
C ALA A 242 -14.31 19.32 -26.80
N GLY A 243 -14.04 20.07 -27.87
CA GLY A 243 -13.12 21.21 -27.84
C GLY A 243 -11.68 20.83 -27.47
N ASN A 244 -11.09 21.56 -26.51
CA ASN A 244 -9.68 21.42 -26.10
C ASN A 244 -9.47 20.36 -24.99
N TRP A 245 -10.43 19.47 -24.76
CA TRP A 245 -10.35 18.48 -23.68
C TRP A 245 -9.69 17.20 -24.21
N VAL A 246 -8.83 16.60 -23.41
CA VAL A 246 -8.15 15.33 -23.70
C VAL A 246 -8.77 14.20 -22.88
N VAL A 247 -8.75 12.98 -23.43
CA VAL A 247 -9.16 11.78 -22.69
C VAL A 247 -8.14 11.51 -21.59
N LYS A 248 -8.56 11.61 -20.33
CA LYS A 248 -7.73 11.30 -19.14
C LYS A 248 -7.90 9.84 -18.69
N GLY A 249 -8.92 9.14 -19.18
CA GLY A 249 -9.21 7.74 -18.85
C GLY A 249 -10.58 7.31 -19.35
N PHE A 250 -11.06 6.15 -18.90
CA PHE A 250 -12.40 5.65 -19.16
C PHE A 250 -13.08 5.23 -17.85
N ASN A 251 -14.38 5.45 -17.72
CA ASN A 251 -15.13 4.99 -16.55
C ASN A 251 -15.46 3.49 -16.64
N ASN A 252 -16.07 2.92 -15.59
CA ASN A 252 -16.44 1.50 -15.54
C ASN A 252 -17.41 1.07 -16.66
N SER A 253 -18.17 2.03 -17.22
CA SER A 253 -19.09 1.80 -18.34
C SER A 253 -18.42 1.92 -19.71
N GLY A 254 -17.11 2.25 -19.77
CA GLY A 254 -16.37 2.41 -21.02
C GLY A 254 -16.49 3.80 -21.66
N ASN A 255 -17.09 4.79 -20.98
CA ASN A 255 -17.18 6.15 -21.49
C ASN A 255 -15.87 6.92 -21.21
N PRO A 256 -15.40 7.78 -22.14
CA PRO A 256 -14.22 8.60 -21.91
C PRO A 256 -14.44 9.55 -20.72
N VAL A 257 -13.43 9.69 -19.88
CA VAL A 257 -13.33 10.73 -18.86
C VAL A 257 -12.46 11.83 -19.45
N CYS A 258 -13.08 12.92 -19.88
CA CYS A 258 -12.41 14.06 -20.50
C CYS A 258 -11.95 15.09 -19.45
N GLY A 259 -10.83 15.75 -19.69
CA GLY A 259 -10.36 16.88 -18.87
C GLY A 259 -9.42 17.80 -19.66
N GLU A 260 -9.10 18.96 -19.11
CA GLU A 260 -8.27 19.97 -19.79
C GLU A 260 -6.86 19.43 -20.11
N SER A 261 -6.30 19.82 -21.27
CA SER A 261 -4.88 19.59 -21.56
C SER A 261 -4.05 20.44 -20.61
N LEU A 262 -3.12 19.80 -19.89
CA LEU A 262 -2.12 20.53 -19.09
C LEU A 262 -1.20 21.34 -20.01
#